data_AF-A0A7K5ZAP7-F1
#
_entry.id   AF-A0A7K5ZAP7-F1
#
_cell.length_a   1.000
_cell.length_b   1.000
_cell.length_c   1.000
_cell.angle_alpha   90.00
_cell.angle_beta   90.00
_cell.angle_gamma   90.00
#
_symmetry.space_group_name_H-M   'P 1'
#
loop_
_entity.id
_entity.type
_entity.pdbx_description
1 polymer ?
#
loop_
_entity_poly.entity_id
_entity_poly.type
_entity_poly.pdbx_seq_one_letter_code
_entity_poly.pdbx_strand_id
1 'polypeptide(L)'
;RSRRVLARRPDGVFQPALLKARRRAHDLGVQFPGERGLAYPGGGFFGDPPAVVLDVTPPAGTLGVGTPVCARLDATETFYRPGTVTEVCAKPPAFRVRFAAAPPVWVPRSGLRLLRPLWPPPEQPPGQGTPQESAK
;
A
#
# COMPACT_ATOMS: atom_id res chain seq x y z
N ARG A 1 -10.71 -16.06 -10.56
CA ARG A 1 -10.39 -16.11 -9.11
C ARG A 1 -10.40 -14.68 -8.58
N SER A 2 -11.26 -14.35 -7.61
CA SER A 2 -11.27 -13.02 -6.96
C SER A 2 -10.22 -12.97 -5.86
N ARG A 3 -9.50 -11.84 -5.75
CA ARG A 3 -8.47 -11.61 -4.72
C ARG A 3 -8.92 -10.49 -3.78
N ARG A 4 -8.74 -10.66 -2.48
CA ARG A 4 -8.97 -9.61 -1.49
C ARG A 4 -7.85 -8.57 -1.55
N VAL A 5 -8.23 -7.31 -1.58
CA VAL A 5 -7.34 -6.14 -1.69
C VAL A 5 -7.83 -5.05 -0.75
N LEU A 6 -6.99 -4.06 -0.49
CA LEU A 6 -7.44 -2.78 0.02
C LEU A 6 -7.47 -1.79 -1.12
N ALA A 7 -8.57 -1.06 -1.26
CA ALA A 7 -8.75 -0.03 -2.27
C ALA A 7 -9.00 1.33 -1.62
N ARG A 8 -8.34 2.36 -2.16
CA ARG A 8 -8.43 3.75 -1.72
C ARG A 8 -9.77 4.33 -2.19
N ARG A 9 -10.50 4.95 -1.27
CA ARG A 9 -11.69 5.75 -1.53
C ARG A 9 -11.31 7.21 -1.81
N PRO A 10 -12.22 8.05 -2.35
CA PRO A 10 -11.94 9.46 -2.63
C PRO A 10 -11.47 10.28 -1.40
N ASP A 11 -11.90 9.89 -0.20
CA ASP A 11 -11.47 10.48 1.08
C ASP A 11 -10.03 10.08 1.50
N GLY A 12 -9.38 9.22 0.71
CA GLY A 12 -8.02 8.74 0.94
C GLY A 12 -7.90 7.54 1.87
N VAL A 13 -9.03 7.02 2.38
CA VAL A 13 -9.06 5.85 3.27
C VAL A 13 -9.09 4.57 2.45
N PHE A 14 -8.34 3.56 2.90
CA PHE A 14 -8.29 2.25 2.28
C PHE A 14 -9.31 1.33 2.96
N GLN A 15 -10.18 0.72 2.15
CA GLN A 15 -11.19 -0.23 2.62
C GLN A 15 -11.01 -1.60 1.97
N PRO A 16 -11.40 -2.70 2.65
CA PRO A 16 -11.42 -4.03 2.05
C PRO A 16 -12.32 -4.07 0.81
N ALA A 17 -11.81 -4.68 -0.25
CA ALA A 17 -12.54 -4.89 -1.49
C ALA A 17 -12.13 -6.21 -2.15
N LEU A 18 -12.91 -6.64 -3.13
CA LEU A 18 -12.59 -7.77 -4.00
C LEU A 18 -12.13 -7.26 -5.36
N LEU A 19 -10.96 -7.68 -5.81
CA LEU A 19 -10.53 -7.49 -7.18
C LEU A 19 -11.36 -8.38 -8.11
N LYS A 20 -12.07 -7.75 -9.05
CA LYS A 20 -13.01 -8.40 -9.97
C LYS A 20 -12.66 -8.19 -11.44
N ALA A 21 -12.01 -7.09 -11.78
CA ALA A 21 -11.60 -6.79 -13.15
C ALA A 21 -10.20 -6.18 -13.20
N ARG A 22 -9.49 -6.42 -14.31
CA ARG A 22 -8.22 -5.78 -14.63
C ARG A 22 -8.28 -5.34 -16.09
N ARG A 23 -8.13 -4.04 -16.31
CA ARG A 23 -8.14 -3.40 -17.63
C ARG A 23 -6.70 -3.12 -18.09
N ARG A 24 -6.57 -2.60 -19.31
CA ARG A 24 -5.29 -2.12 -19.85
C ARG A 24 -4.78 -0.94 -19.00
N ALA A 25 -3.47 -0.66 -19.04
CA ALA A 25 -2.84 0.42 -18.28
C ALA A 25 -2.99 0.35 -16.74
N HIS A 26 -2.98 -0.86 -16.16
CA HIS A 26 -3.00 -1.08 -14.70
C HIS A 26 -4.28 -0.65 -13.97
N ASP A 27 -5.36 -0.33 -14.69
CA ASP A 27 -6.64 0.02 -14.09
C ASP A 27 -7.35 -1.23 -13.50
N LEU A 28 -7.70 -1.17 -12.22
CA LEU A 28 -8.25 -2.28 -11.45
C LEU A 28 -9.69 -2.02 -11.04
N GLY A 29 -10.60 -2.88 -11.49
CA GLY A 29 -11.99 -2.89 -11.06
C GLY A 29 -12.14 -3.68 -9.76
N VAL A 30 -12.51 -2.99 -8.70
CA VAL A 30 -12.75 -3.58 -7.37
C VAL A 30 -14.22 -3.46 -6.99
N GLN A 31 -14.71 -4.41 -6.22
CA GLN A 31 -16.05 -4.39 -5.65
C GLN A 31 -15.94 -4.28 -4.13
N PHE A 32 -16.55 -3.24 -3.56
CA PHE A 32 -16.63 -3.09 -2.12
C PHE A 32 -17.77 -3.91 -1.52
N PRO A 33 -17.67 -4.36 -0.26
CA PRO A 33 -18.75 -5.07 0.42
C PRO A 33 -20.05 -4.24 0.40
N GLY A 34 -21.18 -4.88 0.08
CA GLY A 34 -22.49 -4.23 0.00
C GLY A 34 -22.75 -3.45 -1.30
N GLU A 35 -21.74 -3.21 -2.13
CA GLU A 35 -21.91 -2.52 -3.41
C GLU A 35 -22.11 -3.51 -4.57
N ARG A 36 -23.06 -3.20 -5.47
CA ARG A 36 -23.28 -3.98 -6.70
C ARG A 36 -22.33 -3.60 -7.84
N GLY A 37 -21.84 -2.37 -7.85
CA GLY A 37 -20.97 -1.83 -8.90
C GLY A 37 -19.50 -2.19 -8.72
N LEU A 38 -18.75 -2.10 -9.83
CA LEU A 38 -17.29 -2.03 -9.78
C LEU A 38 -16.87 -0.56 -9.66
N ALA A 39 -15.98 -0.29 -8.71
CA ALA A 39 -15.22 0.95 -8.64
C ALA A 39 -13.88 0.75 -9.34
N TYR A 40 -13.38 1.82 -9.94
CA TYR A 40 -12.06 1.89 -10.57
C TYR A 40 -11.25 2.97 -9.84
N PRO A 41 -10.56 2.63 -8.74
CA PRO A 41 -9.81 3.61 -7.96
C PRO A 41 -8.69 4.20 -8.81
N GLY A 42 -8.75 5.52 -9.05
CA GLY A 42 -7.69 6.25 -9.73
C GLY A 42 -6.44 6.32 -8.88
N GLY A 43 -5.29 5.95 -9.45
CA GLY A 43 -3.99 6.13 -8.83
C GLY A 43 -2.88 5.45 -9.63
N GLY A 44 -1.67 6.00 -9.54
CA GLY A 44 -0.52 5.53 -10.32
C GLY A 44 -0.04 6.46 -11.44
N PHE A 45 -0.60 7.69 -11.54
CA PHE A 45 0.07 8.75 -12.28
C PHE A 45 1.15 9.37 -11.39
N PHE A 46 2.41 9.24 -11.84
CA PHE A 46 3.63 9.88 -11.34
C PHE A 46 3.60 10.45 -9.90
N GLY A 47 4.00 9.63 -8.92
CA GLY A 47 4.32 10.07 -7.56
C GLY A 47 3.25 9.80 -6.50
N ASP A 48 2.01 9.51 -6.90
CA ASP A 48 0.94 9.19 -5.96
C ASP A 48 1.03 7.77 -5.39
N PRO A 49 0.66 7.56 -4.11
CA PRO A 49 0.61 6.23 -3.53
C PRO A 49 -0.40 5.33 -4.28
N PRO A 50 -0.13 4.02 -4.37
CA PRO A 50 -0.97 3.08 -5.11
C PRO A 50 -2.41 3.09 -4.57
N ALA A 51 -3.39 3.21 -5.47
CA ALA A 51 -4.80 3.22 -5.08
C ALA A 51 -5.33 1.83 -4.69
N VAL A 52 -4.61 0.76 -5.04
CA VAL A 52 -4.96 -0.61 -4.66
C VAL A 52 -3.72 -1.34 -4.15
N VAL A 53 -3.83 -1.94 -2.97
CA VAL A 53 -2.74 -2.68 -2.32
C VAL A 53 -3.21 -4.04 -1.82
N LEU A 54 -2.26 -4.90 -1.45
CA LEU A 54 -2.57 -6.22 -0.93
C LEU A 54 -3.12 -6.16 0.49
N ASP A 55 -4.24 -6.83 0.73
CA ASP A 55 -4.76 -7.07 2.08
C ASP A 55 -4.11 -8.33 2.68
N VAL A 56 -2.78 -8.28 2.83
CA VAL A 56 -2.00 -9.33 3.47
C VAL A 56 -1.08 -8.73 4.53
N THR A 57 -1.00 -9.38 5.69
CA THR A 57 -0.04 -9.02 6.74
C THR A 57 1.39 -9.06 6.16
N PRO A 58 2.18 -7.98 6.31
CA PRO A 58 3.55 -7.93 5.80
C PRO A 58 4.41 -9.08 6.34
N PRO A 59 5.27 -9.70 5.50
CA PRO A 59 6.25 -10.67 5.96
C PRO A 59 7.20 -10.08 6.99
N ALA A 60 7.77 -10.92 7.85
CA ALA A 60 8.82 -10.50 8.76
C ALA A 60 10.01 -9.90 7.98
N GLY A 61 10.65 -8.87 8.53
CA GLY A 61 11.79 -8.19 7.89
C GLY A 61 11.44 -7.16 6.81
N THR A 62 10.19 -7.09 6.34
CA THR A 62 9.77 -6.09 5.32
C THR A 62 9.38 -4.72 5.88
N LEU A 63 9.29 -4.61 7.22
CA LEU A 63 8.88 -3.41 7.93
C LEU A 63 10.07 -2.86 8.70
N GLY A 64 10.42 -1.61 8.41
CA GLY A 64 11.43 -0.83 9.12
C GLY A 64 11.08 0.66 9.08
N VAL A 65 11.87 1.48 9.79
CA VAL A 65 11.72 2.94 9.76
C VAL A 65 11.77 3.44 8.32
N GLY A 66 10.88 4.37 7.96
CA GLY A 66 10.72 4.90 6.61
C GLY A 66 9.83 4.06 5.70
N THR A 67 9.43 2.84 6.10
CA THR A 67 8.58 1.98 5.25
C THR A 67 7.18 2.58 5.10
N PRO A 68 6.69 2.81 3.86
CA PRO A 68 5.33 3.27 3.62
C PRO A 68 4.34 2.11 3.79
N VAL A 69 3.27 2.37 4.56
CA VAL A 69 2.28 1.36 4.95
C VAL A 69 0.87 1.92 4.90
N CYS A 70 -0.10 1.02 4.79
CA CYS A 70 -1.47 1.26 5.21
C CYS A 70 -1.62 0.69 6.62
N ALA A 71 -2.10 1.48 7.57
CA ALA A 71 -2.25 1.05 8.96
C ALA A 71 -3.64 1.39 9.52
N ARG A 72 -4.14 0.55 10.41
CA ARG A 72 -5.35 0.86 11.19
C ARG A 72 -4.99 1.76 12.36
N LEU A 73 -5.82 2.78 12.62
CA LEU A 73 -5.66 3.61 13.81
C LEU A 73 -6.15 2.88 15.06
N ASP A 74 -7.19 2.07 14.92
CA ASP A 74 -7.78 1.27 15.98
C ASP A 74 -7.90 -0.21 15.56
N ALA A 75 -7.78 -1.14 16.51
CA ALA A 75 -7.86 -2.57 16.24
C ALA A 75 -9.26 -3.05 15.84
N THR A 76 -10.31 -2.33 16.24
CA THR A 76 -11.73 -2.58 15.93
C THR A 76 -12.13 -2.04 14.56
N GLU A 77 -11.37 -1.10 14.00
CA GLU A 77 -11.63 -0.57 12.67
C GLU A 77 -11.27 -1.55 11.56
N THR A 78 -12.03 -1.47 10.47
CA THR A 78 -11.75 -2.18 9.21
C THR A 78 -11.03 -1.30 8.18
N PHE A 79 -10.82 -0.03 8.51
CA PHE A 79 -10.27 0.97 7.62
C PHE A 79 -8.79 1.18 7.85
N TYR A 80 -8.07 1.45 6.77
CA TYR A 80 -6.63 1.67 6.81
C TYR A 80 -6.32 3.06 6.28
N ARG A 81 -5.32 3.70 6.87
CA ARG A 81 -4.82 5.01 6.44
C ARG A 81 -3.37 4.89 5.99
N PRO A 82 -2.97 5.62 4.94
CA PRO A 82 -1.56 5.74 4.58
C PRO A 82 -0.75 6.34 5.71
N GLY A 83 0.45 5.80 5.91
CA GLY A 83 1.39 6.30 6.88
C GLY A 83 2.80 5.79 6.63
N THR A 84 3.71 6.18 7.50
CA THR A 84 5.11 5.78 7.45
C THR A 84 5.53 5.26 8.81
N VAL A 85 6.20 4.12 8.84
CA VAL A 85 6.79 3.58 10.07
C VAL A 85 7.90 4.53 10.55
N THR A 86 7.83 4.98 11.79
CA THR A 86 8.84 5.86 12.40
C THR A 86 9.68 5.14 13.46
N GLU A 87 9.13 4.12 14.10
CA GLU A 87 9.82 3.33 15.12
C GLU A 87 9.40 1.86 15.07
N VAL A 88 10.29 0.98 15.56
CA VAL A 88 10.06 -0.47 15.62
C VAL A 88 10.36 -0.96 17.03
N CYS A 89 9.38 -1.60 17.66
CA CYS A 89 9.56 -2.34 18.90
C CYS A 89 9.63 -3.84 18.59
N ALA A 90 10.65 -4.53 19.12
CA ALA A 90 10.86 -5.95 18.85
C ALA A 90 10.06 -6.88 19.79
N LYS A 91 9.69 -6.41 20.99
CA LYS A 91 9.13 -7.26 22.07
C LYS A 91 8.05 -6.51 22.88
N PRO A 92 6.75 -6.70 22.58
CA PRO A 92 6.22 -7.46 21.44
C PRO A 92 6.43 -6.71 20.10
N PRO A 93 6.43 -7.41 18.94
CA PRO A 93 6.56 -6.77 17.63
C PRO A 93 5.46 -5.73 17.36
N ALA A 94 5.84 -4.46 17.39
CA ALA A 94 4.95 -3.33 17.14
C ALA A 94 5.68 -2.23 16.38
N PHE A 95 4.91 -1.41 15.66
CA PHE A 95 5.45 -0.37 14.79
C PHE A 95 4.74 0.93 15.08
N ARG A 96 5.51 2.00 15.32
CA ARG A 96 4.92 3.34 15.44
C ARG A 96 4.74 3.89 14.04
N VAL A 97 3.52 4.29 13.70
CA VAL A 97 3.18 4.80 12.36
C VAL A 97 2.79 6.26 12.48
N ARG A 98 3.42 7.12 11.68
CA ARG A 98 3.03 8.52 11.51
C ARG A 98 2.05 8.63 10.36
N PHE A 99 0.96 9.34 10.59
CA PHE A 99 -0.07 9.66 9.60
C PHE A 99 -0.02 11.13 9.22
N ALA A 100 -0.65 11.50 8.10
CA ALA A 100 -0.71 12.90 7.67
C ALA A 100 -1.63 13.76 8.56
N ALA A 101 -2.78 13.21 8.99
CA ALA A 101 -3.83 13.94 9.70
C ALA A 101 -4.28 13.24 11.00
N ALA A 102 -3.39 12.47 11.63
CA ALA A 102 -3.66 11.82 12.91
C ALA A 102 -2.37 11.68 13.73
N PRO A 103 -2.47 11.64 15.07
CA PRO A 103 -1.32 11.35 15.93
C PRO A 103 -0.67 10.00 15.59
N PRO A 104 0.65 9.85 15.80
CA PRO A 104 1.29 8.56 15.60
C PRO A 104 0.77 7.51 16.57
N VAL A 105 0.48 6.30 16.07
CA VAL A 105 0.00 5.18 16.90
C VAL A 105 0.90 3.96 16.79
N TRP A 106 0.95 3.17 17.87
CA TRP A 106 1.59 1.86 17.88
C TRP A 106 0.64 0.81 17.35
N VAL A 107 1.06 0.09 16.30
CA VAL A 107 0.23 -0.88 15.60
C VAL A 107 0.97 -2.23 15.55
N PRO A 108 0.31 -3.35 15.88
CA PRO A 108 0.89 -4.68 15.68
C PRO A 108 1.03 -4.96 14.17
N ARG A 109 1.92 -5.89 13.79
CA ARG A 109 2.12 -6.27 12.38
C ARG A 109 0.83 -6.63 11.65
N SER A 110 -0.12 -7.27 12.33
CA SER A 110 -1.43 -7.66 11.78
C SER A 110 -2.31 -6.46 11.38
N GLY A 111 -2.07 -5.27 11.94
CA GLY A 111 -2.76 -4.03 11.60
C GLY A 111 -2.12 -3.24 10.47
N LEU A 112 -1.05 -3.75 9.85
CA LEU A 112 -0.31 -3.08 8.76
C LEU A 112 -0.51 -3.81 7.43
N ARG A 113 -0.44 -3.08 6.32
CA ARG A 113 -0.29 -3.58 4.95
C ARG A 113 0.78 -2.77 4.25
N LEU A 114 1.50 -3.39 3.32
CA LEU A 114 2.51 -2.66 2.54
C LEU A 114 1.81 -1.73 1.54
N LEU A 115 2.19 -0.46 1.54
CA LEU A 115 1.70 0.51 0.56
C LEU A 115 2.51 0.34 -0.73
N ARG A 116 2.32 -0.80 -1.40
CA ARG A 116 3.02 -1.16 -2.65
C ARG A 116 2.02 -1.56 -3.74
N PRO A 117 2.29 -1.21 -5.01
CA PRO A 117 1.48 -1.65 -6.12
C PRO A 117 1.37 -3.17 -6.20
N LEU A 118 0.27 -3.67 -6.76
CA LEU A 118 0.06 -5.10 -6.98
C LEU A 118 0.91 -5.68 -8.11
N TRP A 119 1.38 -4.82 -9.01
CA TRP A 119 2.23 -5.17 -10.14
C TRP A 119 3.69 -4.85 -9.81
N PRO A 120 4.65 -5.57 -10.42
CA PRO A 120 6.03 -5.11 -10.40
C PRO A 120 6.07 -3.67 -10.92
N PRO A 121 6.97 -2.82 -10.39
CA PRO A 121 7.25 -1.54 -11.03
C PRO A 121 7.53 -1.80 -12.51
N PRO A 122 7.16 -0.88 -13.43
CA PRO A 122 7.58 -1.00 -14.82
C PRO A 122 9.09 -1.24 -14.81
N GLU A 123 9.50 -2.36 -15.39
CA GLU A 123 10.90 -2.74 -15.52
C GLU A 123 11.60 -1.54 -16.17
N GLN A 124 12.52 -0.89 -15.44
CA GLN A 124 13.39 0.08 -16.09
C GLN A 124 14.08 -0.69 -17.22
N PRO A 125 13.97 -0.24 -18.48
CA PRO A 125 14.64 -0.94 -19.57
C PRO A 125 16.12 -1.08 -19.20
N PRO A 126 16.71 -2.28 -19.32
CA PRO A 126 18.13 -2.47 -19.08
C PRO A 126 18.89 -1.64 -20.13
N GLY A 127 19.38 -0.46 -19.75
CA GLY A 127 19.98 0.42 -20.75
C GLY A 127 20.23 1.88 -20.40
N GLN A 128 20.11 2.31 -19.14
CA GLN A 128 20.77 3.56 -18.70
C GLN A 128 21.85 3.19 -17.70
N GLY A 129 22.91 2.59 -18.25
CA GLY A 129 24.20 2.60 -17.59
C GLY A 129 24.56 4.04 -17.28
N THR A 130 24.95 4.28 -16.03
CA THR A 130 25.89 5.33 -15.69
C THR A 130 26.95 5.43 -16.77
N PRO A 131 27.24 6.60 -17.37
CA PRO A 131 28.48 6.76 -18.10
C PRO A 131 29.60 6.73 -17.06
N GLN A 132 30.11 5.53 -16.81
CA GLN A 132 31.42 5.37 -16.20
C GLN A 132 32.42 5.19 -17.35
N GLU A 133 33.27 6.20 -17.49
CA GLU A 133 34.66 6.12 -17.93
C GLU A 133 34.96 5.99 -19.45
N SER A 134 35.65 7.00 -19.97
CA SER A 134 36.90 6.77 -20.70
C SER A 134 37.77 8.01 -20.63
N ALA A 135 38.96 7.80 -20.09
CA ALA A 135 40.05 8.74 -19.98
C ALA A 135 40.51 9.28 -21.35
N LYS A 136 40.96 10.53 -21.36
CA LYS A 136 42.27 10.88 -21.91
C LYS A 136 42.81 12.13 -21.22
#